data_AF-A0A3D8GU46-F1
#
_entry.id   AF-A0A3D8GU46-F1
#
_cell.length_a   1.000
_cell.length_b   1.000
_cell.length_c   1.000
_cell.angle_alpha   90.00
_cell.angle_beta   90.00
_cell.angle_gamma   90.00
#
_symmetry.space_group_name_H-M   'P 1'
#
loop_
_entity.id
_entity.type
_entity.pdbx_description
1 polymer ?
#
loop_
_entity_poly.entity_id
_entity_poly.type
_entity_poly.pdbx_seq_one_letter_code
_entity_poly.pdbx_strand_id
1 'polypeptide(L)'
;MASLLTNPTMKDYIAFDRQETGIPIPDSIRIERINFFVFSTYAPAPKNTKDEYGIVHLGFMGHFFQISEGQYDYPGWLRLYR
;
A
#
# COMPACT_ATOMS: atom_id res chain seq x y z
N MET A 1 15.68 11.94 13.59
CA MET A 1 14.71 12.95 13.15
C MET A 1 14.92 13.26 11.67
N ALA A 2 14.45 12.39 10.77
CA ALA A 2 14.62 12.55 9.32
C ALA A 2 13.41 12.00 8.53
N SER A 3 12.20 12.10 9.10
CA SER A 3 10.99 11.50 8.52
C SER A 3 10.15 12.48 7.68
N LEU A 4 10.57 13.73 7.53
CA LEU A 4 9.71 14.80 6.97
C LEU A 4 9.64 14.85 5.44
N LEU A 5 10.47 14.09 4.70
CA LEU A 5 10.56 14.21 3.23
C LEU A 5 10.69 12.90 2.46
N THR A 6 10.76 11.74 3.13
CA THR A 6 10.92 10.46 2.44
C THR A 6 9.60 9.72 2.37
N ASN A 7 9.31 9.10 1.23
CA ASN A 7 8.21 8.16 1.10
C ASN A 7 8.26 7.11 2.23
N PRO A 8 7.13 6.77 2.86
CA PRO A 8 7.07 5.68 3.82
C PRO A 8 7.70 4.42 3.21
N THR A 9 8.25 3.56 4.04
CA THR A 9 8.79 2.25 3.64
C THR A 9 7.73 1.16 3.74
N MET A 10 8.03 -0.01 3.17
CA MET A 10 7.18 -1.19 3.33
C MET A 10 7.06 -1.64 4.79
N LYS A 11 8.10 -1.44 5.61
CA LYS A 11 8.04 -1.73 7.05
C LYS A 11 7.07 -0.79 7.76
N ASP A 12 7.07 0.48 7.39
CA ASP A 12 6.15 1.48 7.95
C ASP A 12 4.70 1.14 7.60
N TYR A 13 4.46 0.66 6.38
CA TYR A 13 3.13 0.20 5.96
C TYR A 13 2.67 -1.02 6.75
N ILE A 14 3.55 -2.03 6.95
CA ILE A 14 3.21 -3.22 7.75
C ILE A 14 2.89 -2.85 9.20
N ALA A 15 3.62 -1.89 9.77
CA ALA A 15 3.36 -1.39 11.11
C ALA A 15 2.01 -0.66 11.19
N PHE A 16 1.71 0.20 10.21
CA PHE A 16 0.43 0.89 10.07
C PHE A 16 -0.74 -0.09 9.94
N ASP A 17 -0.67 -1.05 9.01
CA ASP A 17 -1.73 -2.02 8.76
C ASP A 17 -2.02 -2.88 9.99
N ARG A 18 -0.97 -3.29 10.72
CA ARG A 18 -1.11 -4.00 12.00
C ARG A 18 -1.75 -3.13 13.09
N GLN A 19 -1.48 -1.83 13.09
CA GLN A 19 -2.09 -0.91 14.05
C GLN A 19 -3.58 -0.68 13.77
N GLU A 20 -3.96 -0.57 12.49
CA GLU A 20 -5.34 -0.37 12.06
C GLU A 20 -6.20 -1.63 12.22
N THR A 21 -5.70 -2.79 11.77
CA THR A 21 -6.48 -4.04 11.74
C THR A 21 -6.30 -4.90 12.99
N GLY A 22 -5.21 -4.71 13.74
CA GLY A 22 -4.82 -5.55 14.86
C GLY A 22 -4.31 -6.95 14.46
N ILE A 23 -4.26 -7.27 13.16
CA ILE A 23 -3.96 -8.61 12.64
C ILE A 23 -2.68 -8.54 11.80
N PRO A 24 -1.75 -9.52 11.92
CA PRO A 24 -0.61 -9.58 11.02
C PRO A 24 -1.06 -9.93 9.60
N ILE A 25 -0.43 -9.32 8.60
CA ILE A 25 -0.69 -9.61 7.19
C ILE A 25 -0.46 -11.11 6.93
N PRO A 26 -1.49 -11.86 6.46
CA PRO A 26 -1.37 -13.29 6.19
C PRO A 26 -0.31 -13.59 5.13
N ASP A 27 0.34 -14.75 5.25
CA ASP A 27 1.32 -15.21 4.26
C ASP A 27 0.73 -15.42 2.86
N SER A 28 -0.59 -15.54 2.74
CA SER A 28 -1.32 -15.60 1.47
C SER A 28 -1.42 -14.24 0.78
N ILE A 29 -1.10 -13.14 1.45
CA ILE A 29 -1.14 -11.77 0.93
C ILE A 29 0.30 -11.30 0.63
N ARG A 30 0.46 -10.62 -0.50
CA ARG A 30 1.64 -9.82 -0.82
C ARG A 30 1.25 -8.35 -0.80
N ILE A 31 2.19 -7.49 -0.45
CA ILE A 31 2.00 -6.04 -0.55
C ILE A 31 2.74 -5.58 -1.78
N GLU A 32 2.01 -5.01 -2.72
CA GLU A 32 2.59 -4.36 -3.89
C GLU A 32 2.85 -2.90 -3.57
N ARG A 33 4.11 -2.49 -3.77
CA ARG A 33 4.56 -1.12 -3.55
C ARG A 33 4.94 -0.51 -4.88
N ILE A 34 4.35 0.64 -5.20
CA ILE A 34 4.83 1.50 -6.30
C ILE A 34 5.39 2.78 -5.70
N ASN A 35 6.61 3.14 -6.08
CA ASN A 35 7.26 4.36 -5.64
C ASN A 35 7.17 5.42 -6.73
N PHE A 36 6.64 6.58 -6.37
CA PHE A 36 6.65 7.79 -7.17
C PHE A 36 7.65 8.79 -6.58
N PHE A 37 7.92 9.86 -7.33
CA PHE A 37 8.90 10.88 -6.92
C PHE A 37 8.56 11.54 -5.56
N VAL A 38 7.26 11.72 -5.28
CA VAL A 38 6.77 12.42 -4.07
C VAL A 38 5.90 11.58 -3.15
N PHE A 39 5.36 10.45 -3.61
CA PHE A 39 4.51 9.56 -2.81
C PHE A 39 4.79 8.10 -3.19
N SER A 40 4.17 7.17 -2.48
CA SER A 40 4.17 5.74 -2.82
C SER A 40 2.78 5.17 -2.64
N THR A 41 2.48 4.03 -3.26
CA THR A 41 1.21 3.32 -3.04
C THR A 41 1.47 1.92 -2.55
N TYR A 42 0.60 1.45 -1.65
CA TYR A 42 0.65 0.13 -1.03
C TYR A 42 -0.68 -0.56 -1.26
N ALA A 43 -0.64 -1.69 -1.95
CA ALA A 43 -1.83 -2.47 -2.26
C ALA A 43 -1.63 -3.91 -1.76
N PRO A 44 -2.40 -4.38 -0.77
CA PRO A 44 -2.44 -5.80 -0.43
C PRO A 44 -3.14 -6.55 -1.57
N ALA A 45 -2.51 -7.60 -2.06
CA ALA A 45 -3.04 -8.46 -3.11
C ALA A 45 -2.84 -9.94 -2.71
N PRO A 46 -3.77 -10.85 -3.03
CA PRO A 46 -3.54 -12.27 -2.87
C PRO A 46 -2.31 -12.70 -3.69
N LYS A 47 -1.43 -13.54 -3.14
CA LYS A 47 -0.28 -14.07 -3.88
C LYS A 47 -0.70 -14.89 -5.11
N ASN A 48 -1.89 -15.49 -5.05
CA ASN A 48 -2.40 -16.42 -6.06
C ASN A 48 -3.26 -15.74 -7.14
N THR A 49 -3.61 -14.47 -6.99
CA THR A 49 -4.44 -13.73 -7.96
C THR A 49 -3.70 -12.48 -8.44
N LYS A 50 -3.78 -12.17 -9.74
CA LYS A 50 -3.05 -11.02 -10.32
C LYS A 50 -3.87 -9.72 -10.36
N ASP A 51 -5.19 -9.84 -10.30
CA ASP A 51 -6.12 -8.73 -10.56
C ASP A 51 -7.00 -8.36 -9.36
N GLU A 52 -6.78 -9.02 -8.21
CA GLU A 52 -7.47 -8.72 -6.97
C GLU A 52 -6.59 -7.86 -6.08
N TYR A 53 -7.08 -6.68 -5.75
CA TYR A 53 -6.45 -5.76 -4.81
C TYR A 53 -7.43 -5.47 -3.68
N GLY A 54 -6.92 -5.55 -2.46
CA GLY A 54 -7.59 -5.00 -1.30
C GLY A 54 -7.46 -3.48 -1.26
N ILE A 55 -7.66 -2.92 -0.07
CA ILE A 55 -7.63 -1.48 0.17
C ILE A 55 -6.26 -0.89 -0.18
N VAL A 56 -6.23 0.03 -1.16
CA VAL A 56 -4.99 0.70 -1.58
C VAL A 56 -4.75 1.94 -0.72
N HIS A 57 -3.54 2.05 -0.20
CA HIS A 57 -3.09 3.19 0.59
C HIS A 57 -2.02 3.99 -0.15
N LEU A 58 -2.14 5.31 -0.15
CA LEU A 58 -1.12 6.25 -0.61
C LEU A 58 -0.25 6.65 0.59
N GLY A 59 1.03 6.33 0.51
CA GLY A 59 2.07 6.74 1.45
C GLY A 59 2.68 8.08 1.06
N PHE A 60 2.47 9.11 1.87
CA PHE A 60 3.01 10.46 1.66
C PHE A 60 3.45 11.09 2.98
N MET A 61 4.66 11.65 3.04
CA MET A 61 5.22 12.33 4.23
C MET A 61 5.09 11.53 5.54
N GLY A 62 5.27 10.20 5.49
CA GLY A 62 5.15 9.34 6.67
C GLY A 62 3.70 8.94 7.05
N HIS A 63 2.71 9.38 6.29
CA HIS A 63 1.30 9.05 6.51
C HIS A 63 0.77 8.11 5.42
N PHE A 64 -0.27 7.36 5.75
CA PHE A 64 -0.99 6.47 4.84
C PHE A 64 -2.43 6.95 4.68
N PHE A 65 -2.85 7.17 3.44
CA PHE A 65 -4.19 7.62 3.09
C PHE A 65 -4.88 6.56 2.25
N GLN A 66 -6.05 6.07 2.68
CA GLN A 66 -6.84 5.16 1.86
C GLN A 66 -7.31 5.90 0.60
N ILE A 67 -7.01 5.32 -0.58
CA ILE A 67 -7.40 5.87 -1.89
C ILE A 67 -8.30 4.92 -2.69
N SER A 68 -8.62 3.75 -2.14
CA SER A 68 -9.51 2.75 -2.75
C SER A 68 -10.29 2.02 -1.66
N GLU A 69 -11.52 1.60 -1.98
CA GLU A 69 -12.38 0.82 -1.06
C GLU A 69 -12.07 -0.68 -1.07
N GLY A 70 -11.10 -1.13 -1.87
CA GLY A 70 -10.68 -2.54 -1.85
C GLY A 70 -11.77 -3.46 -2.37
N GLN A 71 -12.21 -3.23 -3.60
CA GLN A 71 -13.01 -4.17 -4.36
C GLN A 71 -12.86 -3.82 -5.85
N TYR A 72 -12.01 -4.57 -6.55
CA TYR A 72 -12.06 -4.75 -8.00
C TYR A 72 -11.52 -3.69 -8.96
N ASP A 73 -10.77 -2.68 -8.55
CA ASP A 73 -9.82 -2.07 -9.50
C ASP A 73 -8.65 -1.39 -8.79
N TYR A 74 -7.44 -1.86 -9.13
CA TYR A 74 -6.24 -1.04 -8.93
C TYR A 74 -6.47 0.28 -9.67
N PRO A 75 -6.28 1.45 -9.02
CA PRO A 75 -6.56 2.73 -9.64
C PRO A 75 -5.95 2.79 -11.05
N GLY A 76 -6.77 2.95 -12.09
CA GLY A 76 -6.33 2.75 -13.48
C GLY A 76 -5.13 3.62 -13.89
N TRP A 77 -5.00 4.80 -13.28
CA TRP A 77 -3.85 5.69 -13.45
C TRP A 77 -2.54 5.12 -12.89
N LEU A 78 -2.57 4.25 -11.89
CA LEU A 78 -1.39 3.57 -11.35
C LEU A 78 -0.93 2.39 -12.22
N ARG A 79 -1.82 1.81 -13.05
CA ARG A 79 -1.47 0.70 -13.96
C ARG A 79 -0.39 1.11 -14.97
N LEU A 80 -0.26 2.40 -15.26
CA LEU A 80 0.78 2.96 -16.14
C LEU A 80 2.19 2.96 -15.53
N TYR A 81 2.32 2.70 -14.23
CA TYR A 81 3.57 2.83 -13.47
C TYR A 81 4.02 1.54 -12.77
N ARG A 82 3.32 0.43 -13.06
CA ARG A 82 3.62 -0.90 -12.49
C ARG A 82 4.63 -1.66 -13.34
#